data_AF-A0A529YK46-F1
#
_entry.id   AF-A0A529YK46-F1
#
_cell.length_a   1.000
_cell.length_b   1.000
_cell.length_c   1.000
_cell.angle_alpha   90.00
_cell.angle_beta   90.00
_cell.angle_gamma   90.00
#
_symmetry.space_group_name_H-M   'P 1'
#
loop_
_entity.id
_entity.type
_entity.pdbx_description
1 polymer ?
#
loop_
_entity_poly.entity_id
_entity_poly.type
_entity_poly.pdbx_seq_one_letter_code
_entity_poly.pdbx_strand_id
1 'polypeptide(L)'
;MRTIASTKGIGAIAVLLIVGGLGIALPARAADVEGSSDHPLVGRYDGSEIVGYKTTEFDEANLVEAPFSPTSTNGGPGFKTVEGRITLIYYALPQG
;
A
#
# COMPACT_ATOMS: atom_id res chain seq x y z
N MET A 1 52.82 -19.21 50.13
CA MET A 1 51.82 -20.27 49.88
C MET A 1 50.69 -19.65 49.07
N ARG A 2 50.18 -20.39 48.06
CA ARG A 2 49.15 -20.05 47.04
C ARG A 2 47.93 -19.33 47.64
N THR A 3 47.15 -18.49 46.94
CA THR A 3 46.25 -18.88 45.82
C THR A 3 45.63 -17.68 45.09
N ILE A 4 45.17 -17.95 43.86
CA ILE A 4 44.70 -17.08 42.78
C ILE A 4 43.14 -17.01 42.76
N ALA A 5 42.62 -15.95 42.12
CA ALA A 5 41.32 -15.80 41.44
C ALA A 5 40.02 -15.56 42.25
N SER A 6 39.24 -14.57 41.82
CA SER A 6 38.12 -14.84 40.88
C SER A 6 37.49 -13.55 40.35
N THR A 7 37.74 -13.26 39.07
CA THR A 7 37.02 -12.26 38.27
C THR A 7 35.68 -12.87 37.83
N LYS A 8 34.55 -12.39 38.35
CA LYS A 8 33.21 -12.72 37.84
C LYS A 8 32.35 -11.47 37.82
N GLY A 9 32.28 -10.81 36.67
CA GLY A 9 31.47 -9.59 36.52
C GLY A 9 31.00 -9.29 35.09
N ILE A 10 31.08 -10.24 34.16
CA ILE A 10 30.74 -9.99 32.73
C ILE A 10 29.43 -10.69 32.32
N GLY A 11 28.93 -11.66 33.10
CA GLY A 11 27.78 -12.48 32.71
C GLY A 11 26.41 -11.79 32.79
N ALA A 12 26.25 -10.76 33.63
CA ALA A 12 24.92 -10.18 33.90
C ALA A 12 24.45 -9.17 32.84
N ILE A 13 25.36 -8.55 32.09
CA ILE A 13 25.00 -7.56 31.05
C ILE A 13 24.59 -8.24 29.74
N ALA A 14 25.09 -9.45 29.47
CA ALA A 14 24.76 -10.20 28.25
C ALA A 14 23.34 -10.80 28.27
N VAL A 15 22.73 -11.03 29.43
CA VAL A 15 21.40 -11.66 29.53
C VAL A 15 20.27 -10.64 29.27
N LEU A 16 20.47 -9.36 29.60
CA LEU A 16 19.46 -8.32 29.36
C LEU A 16 19.29 -7.97 27.87
N LEU A 17 20.30 -8.25 27.04
CA LEU A 17 20.27 -8.00 25.59
C LEU A 17 19.56 -9.11 24.80
N ILE A 18 19.38 -10.30 25.37
CA ILE A 18 18.76 -11.44 24.68
C ILE A 18 17.23 -11.42 24.86
N VAL A 19 16.72 -10.84 25.95
CA VAL A 19 15.26 -10.74 26.20
C VAL A 19 14.61 -9.58 25.42
N GLY A 20 15.38 -8.55 25.03
CA GLY A 20 14.87 -7.42 24.24
C GLY A 20 14.73 -7.67 22.73
N GLY A 21 15.16 -8.84 22.23
CA GLY A 21 15.28 -9.13 20.80
C GLY A 21 14.05 -9.73 20.12
N LEU A 22 13.02 -10.16 20.88
CA LEU A 22 11.74 -10.58 20.29
C LEU A 22 10.91 -9.34 19.96
N GLY A 23 11.34 -8.60 18.94
CA GLY A 23 10.51 -7.61 18.28
C GLY A 23 9.25 -8.29 17.78
N ILE A 24 8.10 -7.85 18.28
CA ILE A 24 6.78 -8.22 17.75
C ILE A 24 6.79 -7.81 16.28
N ALA A 25 6.85 -8.78 15.38
CA ALA A 25 6.67 -8.56 13.96
C ALA A 25 5.21 -8.13 13.76
N LEU A 26 4.94 -6.83 13.89
CA LEU A 26 3.68 -6.26 13.43
C LEU A 26 3.56 -6.57 11.93
N PRO A 27 2.39 -7.02 11.46
CA PRO A 27 2.20 -7.24 10.03
C PRO A 27 2.56 -5.94 9.31
N ALA A 28 3.59 -5.99 8.47
CA ALA A 28 3.87 -4.90 7.56
C ALA A 28 2.63 -4.77 6.68
N ARG A 29 1.81 -3.74 6.93
CA ARG A 29 0.80 -3.35 5.95
C ARG A 29 1.61 -2.97 4.73
N ALA A 30 1.45 -3.72 3.64
CA ALA A 30 2.00 -3.31 2.36
C ALA A 30 1.48 -1.88 2.14
N ALA A 31 2.45 -0.98 1.96
CA ALA A 31 2.20 0.44 2.02
C ALA A 31 1.70 0.88 0.65
N ASP A 32 0.63 1.68 0.66
CA ASP A 32 0.14 2.37 -0.52
C ASP A 32 1.31 2.96 -1.33
N VAL A 33 1.15 3.02 -2.66
CA VAL A 33 2.11 3.69 -3.55
C VAL A 33 2.48 5.06 -2.97
N GLU A 34 3.78 5.34 -2.85
CA GLU A 34 4.27 6.59 -2.25
C GLU A 34 3.68 7.82 -2.95
N GLY A 35 3.19 8.78 -2.16
CA GLY A 35 2.54 10.00 -2.67
C GLY A 35 1.13 9.78 -3.23
N SER A 36 0.57 8.58 -3.13
CA SER A 36 -0.83 8.33 -3.46
C SER A 36 -1.77 8.79 -2.34
N SER A 37 -3.02 9.02 -2.73
CA SER A 37 -4.10 9.39 -1.82
C SER A 37 -5.44 8.94 -2.39
N ASP A 38 -6.40 8.66 -1.52
CA ASP A 38 -7.76 8.37 -1.94
C ASP A 38 -8.43 9.55 -2.64
N HIS A 39 -9.41 9.25 -3.49
CA HIS A 39 -10.21 10.27 -4.13
C HIS A 39 -11.14 10.94 -3.09
N PRO A 40 -11.24 12.27 -3.03
CA PRO A 40 -11.95 12.97 -1.93
C PRO A 40 -13.46 12.68 -1.87
N LEU A 41 -14.05 12.23 -2.96
CA LEU A 41 -15.50 11.93 -3.07
C LEU A 41 -15.83 10.43 -3.02
N VAL A 42 -14.84 9.54 -3.08
CA VAL A 42 -15.07 8.09 -3.16
C VAL A 42 -14.32 7.41 -2.02
N GLY A 43 -15.08 6.84 -1.09
CA GLY A 43 -14.51 6.08 0.02
C GLY A 43 -13.80 4.81 -0.47
N ARG A 44 -12.70 4.49 0.19
CA ARG A 44 -11.96 3.25 -0.04
C ARG A 44 -12.71 2.05 0.58
N TYR A 45 -12.61 0.88 -0.05
CA TYR A 45 -13.02 -0.38 0.59
C TYR A 45 -12.08 -0.74 1.75
N ASP A 46 -12.63 -1.10 2.91
CA ASP A 46 -11.85 -1.36 4.11
C ASP A 46 -10.81 -2.47 3.92
N GLY A 47 -9.57 -2.18 4.31
CA GLY A 47 -8.45 -3.09 4.20
C GLY A 47 -7.83 -3.19 2.79
N SER A 48 -8.34 -2.46 1.80
CA SER A 48 -7.71 -2.37 0.48
C SER A 48 -6.48 -1.45 0.47
N GLU A 49 -5.58 -1.68 -0.49
CA GLU A 49 -4.30 -1.00 -0.64
C GLU A 49 -4.21 -0.33 -2.02
N ILE A 50 -3.69 0.90 -2.09
CA ILE A 50 -3.40 1.56 -3.36
C ILE A 50 -2.13 0.94 -3.95
N VAL A 51 -2.29 0.15 -4.99
CA VAL A 51 -1.18 -0.52 -5.71
C VAL A 51 -0.83 0.15 -7.02
N GLY A 52 -1.60 1.18 -7.42
CA GLY A 52 -1.30 1.99 -8.59
C GLY A 52 -1.93 3.39 -8.46
N TYR A 53 -1.18 4.41 -8.83
CA TYR A 53 -1.61 5.80 -8.76
C TYR A 53 -1.02 6.60 -9.93
N LYS A 54 -1.89 7.25 -10.71
CA LYS A 54 -1.46 8.11 -11.82
C LYS A 54 -2.39 9.32 -11.92
N THR A 55 -1.82 10.51 -12.01
CA THR A 55 -2.56 11.73 -12.30
C THR A 55 -2.05 12.36 -13.60
N THR A 56 -2.97 12.76 -14.46
CA THR A 56 -2.71 13.58 -15.66
C THR A 56 -3.50 14.88 -15.53
N GLU A 57 -2.85 16.03 -15.74
CA GLU A 57 -3.49 17.35 -15.55
C GLU A 57 -4.60 17.64 -16.56
N PHE A 58 -4.46 17.17 -17.79
CA PHE A 58 -5.47 17.28 -18.83
C PHE A 58 -5.33 16.13 -19.82
N ASP A 59 -6.38 15.31 -19.94
CA ASP A 59 -6.46 14.17 -20.86
C ASP A 59 -7.94 13.80 -21.08
N GLU A 60 -8.19 12.87 -21.99
CA GLU A 60 -9.55 12.39 -22.33
C GLU A 60 -9.85 11.04 -21.65
N ALA A 61 -11.09 10.86 -21.19
CA ALA A 61 -11.62 9.59 -20.73
C ALA A 61 -12.93 9.25 -21.44
N ASN A 62 -13.04 8.02 -21.91
CA ASN A 62 -14.29 7.47 -22.46
C ASN A 62 -15.04 6.71 -21.36
N LEU A 63 -16.14 7.28 -20.90
CA LEU A 63 -17.00 6.70 -19.87
C LEU A 63 -18.17 5.97 -20.52
N VAL A 64 -18.57 4.83 -19.95
CA VAL A 64 -19.77 4.11 -20.40
C VAL A 64 -21.00 4.90 -19.95
N GLU A 65 -21.83 5.36 -20.89
CA GLU A 65 -23.06 6.12 -20.61
C GLU A 65 -24.32 5.37 -21.09
N ALA A 66 -24.17 4.38 -21.96
CA ALA A 66 -25.25 3.54 -22.46
C ALA A 66 -24.74 2.12 -22.79
N PRO A 67 -25.63 1.13 -23.03
CA PRO A 67 -25.22 -0.19 -23.48
C PRO A 67 -24.30 -0.11 -24.70
N PHE A 68 -23.22 -0.88 -24.67
CA PHE A 68 -22.23 -0.95 -25.75
C PHE A 68 -22.01 -2.41 -26.17
N SER A 69 -21.57 -2.63 -27.39
CA SER A 69 -21.17 -3.96 -27.85
C SER A 69 -19.80 -4.33 -27.25
N PRO A 70 -19.56 -5.58 -26.82
CA PRO A 70 -18.23 -6.04 -26.42
C PRO A 70 -17.17 -5.89 -27.53
N THR A 71 -17.61 -5.79 -28.78
CA THR A 71 -16.75 -5.55 -29.96
C THR A 71 -16.63 -4.07 -30.35
N SER A 72 -17.29 -3.16 -29.62
CA SER A 72 -17.17 -1.73 -29.85
C SER A 72 -15.75 -1.26 -29.53
N THR A 73 -15.22 -0.35 -30.35
CA THR A 73 -14.01 0.39 -30.02
C THR A 73 -14.24 1.26 -28.78
N ASN A 74 -13.21 1.41 -27.95
CA ASN A 74 -13.21 2.38 -26.85
C ASN A 74 -13.51 3.79 -27.40
N GLY A 75 -14.49 4.49 -26.82
CA GLY A 75 -14.98 5.79 -27.31
C GLY A 75 -16.02 5.70 -28.44
N GLY A 76 -16.44 4.50 -28.83
CA GLY A 76 -17.50 4.28 -29.83
C GLY A 76 -18.93 4.44 -29.28
N PRO A 77 -19.95 3.94 -30.00
CA PRO A 77 -21.34 3.99 -29.54
C PRO A 77 -21.51 3.39 -28.15
N GLY A 78 -22.21 4.13 -27.27
CA GLY A 78 -22.41 3.77 -25.86
C GLY A 78 -21.44 4.44 -24.88
N PHE A 79 -20.42 5.13 -25.39
CA PHE A 79 -19.47 5.90 -24.59
C PHE A 79 -19.71 7.40 -24.71
N LYS A 80 -19.30 8.11 -23.65
CA LYS A 80 -19.19 9.56 -23.59
C LYS A 80 -17.73 9.93 -23.33
N THR A 81 -17.16 10.75 -24.22
CA THR A 81 -15.84 11.34 -23.99
C THR A 81 -15.98 12.55 -23.07
N VAL A 82 -15.16 12.58 -22.02
CA VAL A 82 -15.01 13.72 -21.12
C VAL A 82 -13.54 14.10 -21.03
N GLU A 83 -13.26 15.37 -20.77
CA GLU A 83 -11.90 15.90 -20.71
C GLU A 83 -11.63 16.61 -19.39
N GLY A 84 -10.40 16.55 -18.93
CA GLY A 84 -9.94 17.30 -17.75
C GLY A 84 -8.82 16.59 -17.00
N ARG A 85 -8.66 16.93 -15.73
CA ARG A 85 -7.72 16.24 -14.85
C ARG A 85 -8.24 14.83 -14.57
N ILE A 86 -7.39 13.83 -14.82
CA ILE A 86 -7.70 12.42 -14.60
C ILE A 86 -6.78 11.88 -13.51
N THR A 87 -7.37 11.27 -12.47
CA THR A 87 -6.65 10.49 -11.47
C THR A 87 -7.11 9.03 -11.53
N LEU A 88 -6.20 8.13 -11.89
CA LEU A 88 -6.40 6.67 -11.85
C LEU A 88 -5.82 6.12 -10.55
N ILE A 89 -6.66 5.38 -9.81
CA ILE A 89 -6.28 4.72 -8.56
C ILE A 89 -6.65 3.25 -8.67
N TYR A 90 -5.67 2.37 -8.46
CA TYR A 90 -5.88 0.92 -8.41
C TYR A 90 -5.82 0.44 -6.98
N TYR A 91 -6.90 -0.20 -6.55
CA TYR A 91 -7.03 -0.79 -5.22
C TYR A 91 -6.90 -2.31 -5.30
N ALA A 92 -5.97 -2.89 -4.54
CA ALA A 92 -5.93 -4.32 -4.27
C ALA A 92 -6.85 -4.62 -3.08
N LEU A 93 -7.79 -5.56 -3.25
CA LEU A 93 -8.67 -5.99 -2.17
C LEU A 93 -7.90 -6.85 -1.15
N PRO A 94 -8.28 -6.81 0.14
CA PRO A 94 -7.70 -7.70 1.14
C PRO A 94 -8.00 -9.17 0.79
N GLN A 95 -7.12 -10.07 1.21
CA GLN A 95 -7.40 -11.51 1.17
C GLN A 95 -8.55 -11.80 2.15
N GLY A 96 -9.53 -12.58 1.70
CA GLY A 96 -10.73 -12.93 2.46
C GLY A 96 -10.49 -13.97 3.56
#